data_AF-A0A7W0EQS9-F1
#
_entry.id   AF-A0A7W0EQS9-F1
#
_cell.length_a   1.000
_cell.length_b   1.000
_cell.length_c   1.000
_cell.angle_alpha   90.00
_cell.angle_beta   90.00
_cell.angle_gamma   90.00
#
_symmetry.space_group_name_H-M   'P 1'
#
loop_
_entity.id
_entity.type
_entity.pdbx_description
1 polymer ?
#
loop_
_entity_poly.entity_id
_entity_poly.type
_entity_poly.pdbx_seq_one_letter_code
_entity_poly.pdbx_strand_id
1 'polypeptide(L)'
;MKLNLRTKLIGSFVIILLLMVVVGLMGTHTSKTIRDRLGNIIEQDLKPANILGDVARMAGFIRANSLLHLFTGSIDDMNRYESEVADWAGKINTDLNTLENIFKDQATLDKLAEFRTAWETYLRVWRE
;
A
#
# COMPACT_ATOMS: atom_id res chain seq x y z
N MET A 1 9.85 -58.62 30.96
CA MET A 1 10.52 -57.45 31.55
C MET A 1 9.48 -56.52 32.16
N LYS A 2 9.34 -56.50 33.50
CA LYS A 2 8.51 -55.49 34.18
C LYS A 2 9.34 -54.21 34.27
N LEU A 3 9.07 -53.25 33.39
CA LEU A 3 9.70 -51.93 33.45
C LEU A 3 9.37 -51.30 34.82
N ASN A 4 10.40 -50.88 35.54
CA ASN A 4 10.25 -50.22 36.84
C ASN A 4 9.38 -48.97 36.69
N LEU A 5 8.54 -48.69 37.70
CA LEU A 5 7.59 -47.56 37.70
C LEU A 5 8.28 -46.22 37.38
N ARG A 6 9.54 -46.04 37.83
CA ARG A 6 10.40 -44.90 37.50
C ARG A 6 10.66 -44.74 36.00
N THR A 7 10.94 -45.84 35.28
CA THR A 7 11.23 -45.81 33.84
C THR A 7 9.98 -45.43 33.04
N LYS A 8 8.79 -45.85 33.49
CA LYS A 8 7.51 -45.44 32.89
C LYS A 8 7.26 -43.94 33.08
N LEU A 9 7.47 -43.42 34.29
CA LEU A 9 7.32 -42.00 34.60
C LEU A 9 8.29 -41.12 33.80
N ILE A 10 9.56 -41.51 33.73
CA ILE A 10 10.58 -40.79 32.95
C ILE A 10 10.25 -40.83 31.46
N GLY A 11 9.83 -41.98 30.92
CA GLY A 11 9.43 -42.10 29.52
C GLY A 11 8.29 -41.17 29.15
N SER A 12 7.22 -41.13 29.96
CA SER A 12 6.10 -40.22 29.75
C SER A 12 6.52 -38.75 29.81
N PHE A 13 7.39 -38.39 30.75
CA PHE A 13 7.89 -37.02 30.88
C PHE A 13 8.72 -36.59 29.66
N VAL A 14 9.58 -37.47 29.14
CA VAL A 14 10.39 -37.20 27.93
C VAL A 14 9.49 -37.00 26.70
N ILE A 15 8.42 -37.79 26.58
CA ILE A 15 7.44 -37.63 25.48
C ILE A 15 6.76 -36.25 25.57
N ILE A 16 6.35 -35.84 26.77
CA ILE A 16 5.74 -34.52 26.99
C ILE A 16 6.73 -33.40 26.64
N LEU A 17 8.00 -33.51 27.06
CA LEU A 17 9.06 -32.57 26.70
C LEU A 17 9.26 -32.46 25.18
N LEU A 18 9.32 -33.59 24.48
CA LEU A 18 9.45 -33.62 23.03
C LEU A 18 8.26 -32.93 22.34
N LEU A 19 7.04 -33.21 22.79
CA LEU A 19 5.84 -32.53 22.28
C LEU A 19 5.91 -31.01 22.52
N MET A 20 6.38 -30.59 23.69
CA MET A 20 6.53 -29.16 24.02
C MET A 20 7.55 -28.47 23.11
N VAL A 21 8.66 -29.14 22.80
CA VAL A 21 9.67 -28.63 21.84
C VAL A 21 9.08 -28.54 20.43
N VAL A 22 8.37 -29.56 19.97
CA VAL A 22 7.74 -29.56 18.63
C VAL A 22 6.72 -28.42 18.52
N VAL A 23 5.86 -28.23 19.52
CA VAL A 23 4.89 -27.13 19.55
C VAL A 23 5.59 -25.77 19.58
N GLY A 24 6.67 -25.64 20.37
CA GLY A 24 7.47 -24.42 20.42
C GLY A 24 8.09 -24.06 19.06
N LEU A 25 8.67 -25.05 18.36
CA LEU A 25 9.23 -24.87 17.02
C LEU A 25 8.15 -24.57 15.97
N MET A 26 6.98 -25.22 16.06
CA MET A 26 5.88 -24.97 15.14
C MET A 26 5.27 -23.59 15.35
N GLY A 27 5.18 -23.14 16.60
CA GLY A 27 4.75 -21.78 16.97
C GLY A 27 5.68 -20.70 16.42
N THR A 28 7.00 -20.88 16.56
CA THR A 28 7.98 -19.91 16.02
C THR A 28 7.96 -19.88 14.50
N HIS A 29 7.87 -21.05 13.84
CA HIS A 29 7.75 -21.12 12.39
C HIS A 29 6.49 -20.43 11.87
N THR A 30 5.34 -20.71 12.49
CA THR A 30 4.04 -20.11 12.12
C THR A 30 4.06 -18.59 12.33
N SER A 31 4.62 -18.13 13.46
CA SER A 31 4.74 -16.70 13.75
C SER A 31 5.61 -15.98 12.72
N LYS A 32 6.72 -16.60 12.29
CA LYS A 32 7.56 -16.06 11.22
C LYS A 32 6.79 -15.95 9.90
N THR A 33 6.08 -17.01 9.49
CA THR A 33 5.27 -16.98 8.26
C THR A 33 4.17 -15.91 8.32
N ILE A 34 3.52 -15.73 9.47
CA ILE A 34 2.51 -14.68 9.65
C ILE A 34 3.15 -13.29 9.51
N ARG A 35 4.30 -13.06 10.14
CA ARG A 35 5.03 -11.79 10.04
C ARG A 35 5.43 -11.49 8.60
N ASP A 36 5.97 -12.47 7.88
CA ASP A 36 6.39 -12.31 6.48
C ASP A 36 5.18 -12.01 5.58
N ARG A 37 4.06 -12.69 5.80
CA ARG A 37 2.80 -12.41 5.07
C ARG A 37 2.24 -11.03 5.39
N LEU A 38 2.25 -10.60 6.65
CA LEU A 38 1.83 -9.26 7.05
C LEU A 38 2.69 -8.18 6.42
N GLY A 39 4.01 -8.37 6.40
CA GLY A 39 4.94 -7.46 5.72
C GLY A 39 4.59 -7.33 4.24
N ASN A 40 4.37 -8.45 3.56
CA ASN A 40 3.98 -8.46 2.15
C ASN A 40 2.64 -7.74 1.90
N ILE A 41 1.61 -7.97 2.72
CA ILE A 41 0.31 -7.28 2.59
C ILE A 41 0.46 -5.77 2.79
N ILE A 42 1.25 -5.36 3.79
CA ILE A 42 1.48 -3.93 4.04
C ILE A 42 2.17 -3.27 2.84
N GLU A 43 3.21 -3.90 2.31
CA GLU A 43 4.01 -3.34 1.22
C GLU A 43 3.32 -3.42 -0.15
N GLN A 44 2.61 -4.50 -0.45
CA GLN A 44 2.03 -4.75 -1.77
C GLN A 44 0.58 -4.29 -1.90
N ASP A 45 -0.19 -4.27 -0.81
CA ASP A 45 -1.62 -3.95 -0.89
C ASP A 45 -1.94 -2.61 -0.20
N LEU A 46 -1.57 -2.46 1.08
CA LEU A 46 -1.97 -1.28 1.86
C LEU A 46 -1.27 0.00 1.41
N LYS A 47 0.05 -0.06 1.16
CA LYS A 47 0.82 1.11 0.74
C LYS A 47 0.33 1.64 -0.63
N PRO A 48 0.18 0.82 -1.68
CA PRO A 48 -0.38 1.28 -2.96
C PRO A 48 -1.81 1.78 -2.83
N ALA A 49 -2.66 1.11 -2.05
CA ALA A 49 -4.04 1.55 -1.84
C ALA A 49 -4.10 2.94 -1.18
N ASN A 50 -3.23 3.22 -0.21
CA ASN A 50 -3.17 4.54 0.41
C ASN A 50 -2.72 5.61 -0.58
N ILE A 51 -1.67 5.34 -1.37
CA ILE A 51 -1.18 6.28 -2.40
C ILE A 51 -2.28 6.55 -3.44
N LEU A 52 -2.99 5.53 -3.91
CA LEU A 52 -4.13 5.69 -4.82
C LEU A 52 -5.25 6.54 -4.21
N GLY A 53 -5.54 6.35 -2.91
CA GLY A 53 -6.50 7.18 -2.19
C GLY A 53 -6.09 8.65 -2.11
N ASP A 54 -4.80 8.91 -1.91
CA ASP A 54 -4.25 10.27 -1.91
C ASP A 54 -4.30 10.89 -3.32
N VAL A 55 -3.95 10.15 -4.37
CA VAL A 55 -4.10 10.59 -5.77
C VAL A 55 -5.54 10.97 -6.09
N ALA A 56 -6.52 10.15 -5.68
CA ALA A 56 -7.94 10.44 -5.90
C ALA A 56 -8.38 11.73 -5.16
N ARG A 57 -7.89 11.94 -3.94
CA ARG A 57 -8.16 13.16 -3.17
C ARG A 57 -7.55 14.39 -3.84
N MET A 58 -6.30 14.30 -4.29
CA MET A 58 -5.61 15.39 -5.00
C MET A 58 -6.30 15.74 -6.33
N ALA A 59 -6.75 14.73 -7.08
CA ALA A 59 -7.52 14.97 -8.31
C ALA A 59 -8.83 15.71 -8.01
N GLY A 60 -9.49 15.39 -6.89
CA GLY A 60 -10.66 16.12 -6.38
C GLY A 60 -10.35 17.59 -6.06
N PHE A 61 -9.23 17.86 -5.39
CA PHE A 61 -8.77 19.23 -5.10
C PHE A 61 -8.48 20.02 -6.37
N ILE A 62 -7.78 19.41 -7.33
CA ILE A 62 -7.50 20.03 -8.63
C ILE A 62 -8.82 20.41 -9.31
N ARG A 63 -9.78 19.49 -9.39
CA ARG A 63 -11.09 19.79 -9.98
C ARG A 63 -11.81 20.95 -9.28
N ALA A 64 -11.79 20.98 -7.95
CA ALA A 64 -12.41 22.06 -7.19
C ALA A 64 -11.74 23.42 -7.47
N ASN A 65 -10.41 23.46 -7.45
CA ASN A 65 -9.63 24.67 -7.71
C ASN A 65 -9.74 25.13 -9.17
N SER A 66 -9.79 24.20 -10.13
CA SER A 66 -10.08 24.51 -11.53
C SER A 66 -11.43 25.21 -11.69
N LEU A 67 -12.46 24.79 -10.96
CA LEU A 67 -13.76 25.47 -10.97
C LEU A 67 -13.67 26.86 -10.31
N LEU A 68 -13.02 26.97 -9.15
CA LEU A 68 -12.85 28.26 -8.47
C LEU A 68 -12.06 29.26 -9.32
N HIS A 69 -11.06 28.80 -10.06
CA HIS A 69 -10.30 29.60 -11.02
C HIS A 69 -11.20 30.18 -12.13
N LEU A 70 -12.18 29.43 -12.63
CA LEU A 70 -13.09 29.91 -13.68
C LEU A 70 -14.10 30.95 -13.19
N PHE A 71 -14.44 30.94 -11.90
CA PHE A 71 -15.46 31.81 -11.32
C PHE A 71 -14.91 32.97 -10.48
N THR A 72 -13.60 33.03 -10.25
CA THR A 72 -12.99 34.12 -9.49
C THR A 72 -12.93 35.41 -10.32
N GLY A 73 -13.25 36.54 -9.69
CA GLY A 73 -13.07 37.87 -10.27
C GLY A 73 -11.73 38.53 -9.91
N SER A 74 -10.92 37.87 -9.08
CA SER A 74 -9.65 38.37 -8.56
C SER A 74 -8.47 37.68 -9.25
N ILE A 75 -7.57 38.48 -9.83
CA ILE A 75 -6.34 37.99 -10.48
C ILE A 75 -5.44 37.26 -9.48
N ASP A 76 -5.35 37.75 -8.24
CA ASP A 76 -4.54 37.12 -7.19
C ASP A 76 -5.07 35.73 -6.83
N ASP A 77 -6.38 35.57 -6.73
CA ASP A 77 -7.00 34.27 -6.48
C ASP A 77 -6.85 33.32 -7.67
N MET A 78 -6.92 33.86 -8.89
CA MET A 78 -6.73 33.11 -10.12
C MET A 78 -5.31 32.49 -10.15
N ASN A 79 -4.28 33.32 -9.95
CA ASN A 79 -2.89 32.86 -9.87
C ASN A 79 -2.66 31.85 -8.74
N ARG A 80 -3.32 32.05 -7.58
CA ARG A 80 -3.25 31.12 -6.45
C ARG A 80 -3.81 29.74 -6.83
N TYR A 81 -5.01 29.69 -7.41
CA TYR A 81 -5.60 28.41 -7.80
C TYR A 81 -4.80 27.71 -8.90
N GLU A 82 -4.23 28.47 -9.85
CA GLU A 82 -3.34 27.93 -10.89
C GLU A 82 -2.10 27.28 -10.27
N SER A 83 -1.45 27.98 -9.33
CA SER A 83 -0.29 27.47 -8.57
C SER A 83 -0.64 26.21 -7.78
N GLU A 84 -1.76 26.21 -7.06
CA GLU A 84 -2.20 25.05 -6.29
C GLU A 84 -2.50 23.84 -7.20
N VAL A 85 -3.12 24.06 -8.37
CA VAL A 85 -3.37 22.99 -9.34
C VAL A 85 -2.06 22.40 -9.85
N ALA A 86 -1.07 23.24 -10.18
CA ALA A 86 0.25 22.78 -10.64
C ALA A 86 0.98 21.95 -9.57
N ASP A 87 0.95 22.40 -8.30
CA ASP A 87 1.56 21.70 -7.17
C ASP A 87 0.94 20.31 -6.96
N TRP A 88 -0.40 20.23 -6.95
CA TRP A 88 -1.10 18.95 -6.81
C TRP A 88 -0.86 18.02 -8.01
N ALA A 89 -0.80 18.56 -9.23
CA ALA A 89 -0.49 17.78 -10.42
C ALA A 89 0.92 17.17 -10.35
N GLY A 90 1.92 17.93 -9.86
CA GLY A 90 3.27 17.43 -9.64
C GLY A 90 3.35 16.32 -8.58
N LYS A 91 2.58 16.44 -7.50
CA LYS A 91 2.47 15.39 -6.47
C LYS A 91 1.84 14.12 -7.01
N ILE A 92 0.73 14.23 -7.76
CA ILE A 92 0.11 13.08 -8.42
C ILE A 92 1.13 12.38 -9.33
N ASN A 93 1.90 13.10 -10.13
CA ASN A 93 2.91 12.48 -10.98
C ASN A 93 3.99 11.72 -10.17
N THR A 94 4.40 12.27 -9.02
CA THR A 94 5.35 11.62 -8.12
C THR A 94 4.77 10.35 -7.51
N ASP A 95 3.49 10.39 -7.10
CA ASP A 95 2.78 9.25 -6.55
C ASP A 95 2.56 8.15 -7.60
N LEU A 96 2.25 8.51 -8.85
CA LEU A 96 2.15 7.56 -9.97
C LEU A 96 3.50 6.88 -10.26
N ASN A 97 4.60 7.63 -10.26
CA ASN A 97 5.93 7.03 -10.39
C ASN A 97 6.25 6.08 -9.23
N THR A 98 5.79 6.40 -8.03
CA THR A 98 5.97 5.54 -6.85
C THR A 98 5.18 4.24 -7.00
N LEU A 99 3.93 4.32 -7.47
CA LEU A 99 3.09 3.15 -7.74
C LEU A 99 3.67 2.24 -8.82
N GLU A 100 4.23 2.82 -9.88
CA GLU A 100 4.89 2.08 -10.97
C GLU A 100 6.08 1.23 -10.47
N ASN A 101 6.78 1.69 -9.44
CA ASN A 101 7.88 0.94 -8.80
C ASN A 101 7.40 -0.12 -7.79
N ILE A 102 6.16 -0.02 -7.29
CA ILE A 102 5.61 -0.98 -6.32
C ILE A 102 4.87 -2.11 -7.04
N PHE A 103 4.11 -1.79 -8.08
CA PHE A 103 3.39 -2.79 -8.85
C PHE A 103 4.35 -3.68 -9.65
N LYS A 104 4.06 -4.97 -9.64
CA LYS A 104 4.88 -6.00 -10.30
C LYS A 104 4.13 -6.69 -11.44
N ASP A 105 2.82 -6.58 -11.47
CA ASP A 105 1.96 -7.21 -12.46
C ASP A 105 1.72 -6.27 -13.64
N GLN A 106 1.86 -6.80 -14.84
CA GLN A 106 1.71 -6.01 -16.07
C GLN A 106 0.31 -5.42 -16.21
N ALA A 107 -0.72 -6.15 -15.79
CA ALA A 107 -2.11 -5.69 -15.92
C ALA A 107 -2.39 -4.41 -15.11
N THR A 108 -1.86 -4.31 -13.88
CA THR A 108 -1.99 -3.09 -13.08
C THR A 108 -1.13 -1.96 -13.64
N LEU A 109 0.07 -2.25 -14.14
CA LEU A 109 0.91 -1.25 -14.82
C LEU A 109 0.23 -0.68 -16.06
N ASP A 110 -0.42 -1.52 -16.87
CA ASP A 110 -1.18 -1.08 -18.05
C ASP A 110 -2.34 -0.15 -17.65
N LYS A 111 -3.03 -0.45 -16.54
CA LYS A 111 -4.09 0.41 -16.00
C LYS A 111 -3.56 1.72 -15.43
N LEU A 112 -2.39 1.69 -14.79
CA LEU A 112 -1.72 2.89 -14.32
C LEU A 112 -1.30 3.79 -15.50
N ALA A 113 -0.80 3.20 -16.59
CA ALA A 113 -0.47 3.92 -17.82
C ALA A 113 -1.71 4.53 -18.49
N GLU A 114 -2.81 3.78 -18.57
CA GLU A 114 -4.11 4.28 -19.07
C GLU A 114 -4.58 5.50 -18.26
N PHE A 115 -4.51 5.41 -16.93
CA PHE A 115 -4.81 6.54 -16.04
C PHE A 115 -3.88 7.73 -16.30
N ARG A 116 -2.57 7.51 -16.41
CA ARG A 116 -1.58 8.56 -16.67
C ARG A 116 -1.90 9.32 -17.95
N THR A 117 -2.21 8.61 -19.04
CA THR A 117 -2.58 9.22 -20.32
C THR A 117 -3.88 10.03 -20.23
N ALA A 118 -4.89 9.52 -19.53
CA ALA A 118 -6.14 10.25 -19.31
C ALA A 118 -5.91 11.51 -18.46
N TRP A 119 -5.07 11.40 -17.42
CA TRP A 119 -4.71 12.49 -16.53
C TRP A 119 -3.92 13.61 -17.24
N GLU A 120 -2.93 13.25 -18.04
CA GLU A 120 -2.18 14.21 -18.86
C GLU A 120 -3.09 14.93 -19.86
N THR A 121 -4.06 14.21 -20.43
CA THR A 121 -5.05 14.80 -21.33
C THR A 121 -5.94 15.79 -20.59
N TYR A 122 -6.42 15.46 -19.39
CA TYR A 122 -7.18 16.38 -18.55
C TYR A 122 -6.40 17.66 -18.23
N LEU A 123 -5.13 17.54 -17.82
CA LEU A 123 -4.27 18.68 -17.47
C LEU A 123 -3.88 19.55 -18.68
N ARG A 124 -3.88 18.96 -19.89
CA ARG A 124 -3.68 19.71 -21.13
C ARG A 124 -4.90 20.56 -21.44
N VAL A 125 -6.10 19.96 -21.40
CA VAL A 125 -7.36 20.68 -21.64
C VAL A 125 -7.56 21.81 -20.62
N TRP A 126 -7.14 21.62 -19.37
CA TRP A 126 -7.24 22.68 -18.36
C TRP A 126 -6.29 23.86 -18.60
N ARG A 127 -5.16 23.64 -19.30
CA ARG A 127 -4.18 24.70 -19.62
C ARG A 127 -4.52 25.49 -20.87
N GLU A 128 -5.43 25.00 -21.70
CA GLU A 128 -5.94 25.67 -22.91
C GLU A 128 -7.05 26.66 -22.54
#